data_AF-A0A956HHW2-F1
#
_entry.id   AF-A0A956HHW2-F1
#
_cell.length_a   1.000
_cell.length_b   1.000
_cell.length_c   1.000
_cell.angle_alpha   90.00
_cell.angle_beta   90.00
_cell.angle_gamma   90.00
#
_symmetry.space_group_name_H-M   'P 1'
#
loop_
_entity.id
_entity.type
_entity.pdbx_description
1 polymer ?
#
loop_
_entity_poly.entity_id
_entity_poly.type
_entity_poly.pdbx_seq_one_letter_code
_entity_poly.pdbx_strand_id
1 'polypeptide(L)'
;MMRTLQRFTLCGLMAFGAGCGDDDSDTPTPTESCETYVDAFADVAASCGFDYDANYTFLEDALGGCENIVEVRDLDSFEGACLPFIRGLSCEEINDAELSLDPSCEGQLLQG
;
A
#
# COMPACT_ATOMS: atom_id res chain seq x y z
N MET A 1 7.24 -55.20 11.54
CA MET A 1 6.06 -54.32 11.64
C MET A 1 6.56 -52.90 11.84
N MET A 2 6.82 -52.17 10.75
CA MET A 2 7.27 -50.77 10.78
C MET A 2 6.05 -49.86 10.59
N ARG A 3 5.77 -49.00 11.56
CA ARG A 3 4.64 -48.07 11.53
C ARG A 3 5.08 -46.74 10.93
N THR A 4 4.47 -46.43 9.80
CA THR A 4 4.48 -45.17 9.06
C THR A 4 4.16 -43.98 9.99
N LEU A 5 5.08 -43.04 10.13
CA LEU A 5 4.84 -41.75 10.77
C LEU A 5 4.05 -40.86 9.79
N GLN A 6 2.76 -40.71 10.07
CA GLN A 6 1.86 -39.78 9.39
C GLN A 6 2.21 -38.33 9.74
N ARG A 7 2.34 -37.55 8.68
CA ARG A 7 2.30 -36.08 8.66
C ARG A 7 1.07 -35.57 9.40
N PHE A 8 1.28 -34.67 10.35
CA PHE A 8 0.28 -33.76 10.90
C PHE A 8 0.96 -32.40 11.12
N THR A 9 1.18 -31.66 10.03
CA THR A 9 1.33 -30.21 10.14
C THR A 9 -0.09 -29.66 10.22
N LEU A 10 -0.54 -29.44 11.46
CA LEU A 10 -1.71 -28.62 11.75
C LEU A 10 -1.37 -27.17 11.37
N CYS A 11 -1.75 -26.74 10.17
CA CYS A 11 -1.94 -25.32 9.93
C CYS A 11 -3.33 -24.96 10.47
N GLY A 12 -3.33 -24.27 11.61
CA GLY A 12 -4.52 -23.91 12.35
C GLY A 12 -5.39 -22.93 11.57
N LEU A 13 -6.69 -23.22 11.58
CA LEU A 13 -7.78 -22.30 11.26
C LEU A 13 -7.60 -20.96 12.01
N MET A 14 -7.60 -19.85 11.27
CA MET A 14 -8.54 -18.75 11.50
C MET A 14 -8.94 -18.15 10.16
N ALA A 15 -10.25 -18.11 9.93
CA ALA A 15 -10.87 -17.59 8.73
C ALA A 15 -11.19 -16.11 8.92
N PHE A 16 -10.62 -15.25 8.09
CA PHE A 16 -11.30 -14.12 7.45
C PHE A 16 -10.73 -14.02 6.04
N GLY A 17 -11.61 -14.08 5.04
CA GLY A 17 -11.24 -14.32 3.65
C GLY A 17 -10.62 -13.11 2.98
N ALA A 18 -9.44 -13.32 2.39
CA ALA A 18 -9.11 -13.01 1.01
C ALA A 18 -7.77 -13.72 0.70
N GLY A 19 -7.78 -14.58 -0.33
CA GLY A 19 -6.58 -15.07 -1.03
C GLY A 19 -5.48 -15.79 -0.22
N CYS A 20 -5.56 -17.11 -0.11
CA CYS A 20 -4.33 -17.91 -0.15
C CYS A 20 -3.88 -18.00 -1.61
N GLY A 21 -2.98 -17.10 -2.00
CA GLY A 21 -2.09 -17.28 -3.14
C GLY A 21 -0.74 -17.73 -2.63
N ASP A 22 -0.41 -19.00 -2.82
CA ASP A 22 0.96 -19.51 -2.76
C ASP A 22 1.78 -18.85 -3.90
N ASP A 23 2.42 -17.71 -3.62
CA ASP A 23 3.62 -17.23 -4.33
C ASP A 23 4.54 -16.55 -3.30
N ASP A 24 5.62 -17.22 -2.95
CA ASP A 24 6.62 -16.83 -1.95
C ASP A 24 7.53 -15.72 -2.54
N SER A 25 6.92 -14.61 -2.90
CA SER A 25 7.56 -13.32 -3.12
C SER A 25 6.82 -12.32 -2.25
N ASP A 26 7.29 -12.08 -1.02
CA ASP A 26 6.81 -10.98 -0.13
C ASP A 26 7.02 -9.57 -0.73
N THR A 27 7.30 -9.47 -2.03
CA THR A 27 7.54 -8.23 -2.75
C THR A 27 6.21 -7.75 -3.33
N PRO A 28 5.63 -6.65 -2.83
CA PRO A 28 4.42 -6.08 -3.40
C PRO A 28 4.60 -5.74 -4.88
N THR A 29 3.55 -5.94 -5.66
CA THR A 29 3.51 -5.47 -7.05
C THR A 29 3.55 -3.94 -7.11
N PRO A 30 3.89 -3.35 -8.28
CA PRO A 30 3.88 -1.90 -8.43
C PRO A 30 2.51 -1.26 -8.18
N THR A 31 1.44 -1.93 -8.62
CA THR A 31 0.05 -1.53 -8.34
C THR A 31 -0.23 -1.57 -6.84
N GLU A 32 0.09 -2.66 -6.14
CA GLU A 32 -0.11 -2.77 -4.68
C GLU A 32 0.69 -1.71 -3.90
N SER A 33 1.89 -1.37 -4.38
CA SER A 33 2.71 -0.31 -3.77
C SER A 33 2.04 1.06 -3.94
N CYS A 34 1.51 1.36 -5.11
CA CYS A 34 0.72 2.57 -5.34
C CYS A 34 -0.53 2.59 -4.45
N GLU A 35 -1.31 1.52 -4.44
CA GLU A 35 -2.52 1.40 -3.62
C GLU A 35 -2.21 1.59 -2.13
N THR A 36 -1.10 1.01 -1.64
CA THR A 36 -0.64 1.18 -0.25
C THR A 36 -0.29 2.64 0.07
N TYR A 37 0.26 3.38 -0.90
CA TYR A 37 0.59 4.79 -0.73
C TYR A 37 -0.65 5.67 -0.70
N VAL A 38 -1.59 5.41 -1.62
CA VAL A 38 -2.89 6.10 -1.67
C VAL A 38 -3.71 5.82 -0.40
N ASP A 39 -3.75 4.55 0.03
CA ASP A 39 -4.42 4.10 1.24
C ASP A 39 -3.84 4.79 2.48
N ALA A 40 -2.51 4.82 2.62
CA ALA A 40 -1.86 5.49 3.74
C ALA A 40 -2.24 6.98 3.84
N PHE A 41 -2.40 7.66 2.70
CA PHE A 41 -2.83 9.05 2.67
C PHE A 41 -4.29 9.21 3.09
N ALA A 42 -5.17 8.39 2.52
CA ALA A 42 -6.59 8.39 2.83
C ALA A 42 -6.85 8.06 4.32
N ASP A 43 -6.09 7.14 4.89
CA ASP A 43 -6.13 6.79 6.32
C ASP A 43 -5.75 7.98 7.21
N VAL A 44 -4.66 8.69 6.87
CA VAL A 44 -4.24 9.87 7.62
C VAL A 44 -5.32 10.96 7.51
N ALA A 45 -5.87 11.18 6.32
CA ALA A 45 -6.95 12.13 6.11
C ALA A 45 -8.22 11.75 6.90
N ALA A 46 -8.59 10.48 6.90
CA ALA A 46 -9.71 9.96 7.68
C ALA A 46 -9.50 10.15 9.18
N SER A 47 -8.27 9.97 9.67
CA SER A 47 -7.90 10.22 11.06
C SER A 47 -8.08 11.69 11.46
N CYS A 48 -7.98 12.60 10.50
CA CYS A 48 -8.20 14.04 10.64
C CYS A 48 -9.68 14.46 10.46
N GLY A 49 -10.57 13.51 10.19
CA GLY A 49 -12.01 13.74 10.01
C GLY A 49 -12.42 14.07 8.58
N PHE A 50 -11.53 13.87 7.60
CA PHE A 50 -11.88 13.95 6.18
C PHE A 50 -12.48 12.63 5.69
N ASP A 51 -13.07 12.67 4.51
CA ASP A 51 -13.66 11.49 3.88
C ASP A 51 -12.57 10.60 3.27
N TYR A 52 -12.50 9.34 3.69
CA TYR A 52 -11.48 8.39 3.24
C TYR A 52 -11.58 8.18 1.72
N ASP A 53 -12.75 7.80 1.22
CA ASP A 53 -12.95 7.45 -0.20
C ASP A 53 -12.63 8.64 -1.12
N ALA A 54 -13.04 9.85 -0.74
CA ALA A 54 -12.72 11.06 -1.49
C ALA A 54 -11.21 11.35 -1.55
N ASN A 55 -10.48 11.12 -0.45
CA ASN A 55 -9.03 11.33 -0.42
C ASN A 55 -8.27 10.21 -1.13
N TYR A 56 -8.77 8.98 -1.05
CA TYR A 56 -8.25 7.84 -1.81
C TYR A 56 -8.35 8.13 -3.31
N THR A 57 -9.56 8.40 -3.81
CA THR A 57 -9.78 8.70 -5.24
C THR A 57 -9.04 9.96 -5.68
N PHE A 58 -8.99 11.02 -4.85
CA PHE A 58 -8.24 12.23 -5.18
C PHE A 58 -6.77 11.94 -5.50
N LEU A 59 -6.12 11.15 -4.64
CA LEU A 59 -4.71 10.85 -4.82
C LEU A 59 -4.48 9.79 -5.91
N GLU A 60 -5.33 8.78 -5.99
CA GLU A 60 -5.29 7.80 -7.09
C GLU A 60 -5.40 8.50 -8.46
N ASP A 61 -6.36 9.42 -8.62
CA ASP A 61 -6.55 10.22 -9.83
C ASP A 61 -5.34 11.13 -10.11
N ALA A 62 -4.74 11.72 -9.07
CA ALA A 62 -3.54 12.56 -9.21
C ALA A 62 -2.33 11.77 -9.73
N LEU A 63 -2.21 10.51 -9.33
CA LEU A 63 -1.20 9.57 -9.83
C LEU A 63 -1.54 9.01 -11.23
N GLY A 64 -2.75 9.28 -11.74
CA GLY A 64 -3.23 8.77 -13.03
C GLY A 64 -3.77 7.35 -12.96
N GLY A 65 -4.13 6.85 -11.77
CA GLY A 65 -4.64 5.49 -11.52
C GLY A 65 -3.52 4.49 -11.20
N CYS A 66 -3.66 3.78 -10.07
CA CYS A 66 -2.65 2.80 -9.65
C CYS A 66 -2.51 1.60 -10.60
N GLU A 67 -3.56 1.31 -11.36
CA GLU A 67 -3.57 0.31 -12.44
C GLU A 67 -2.59 0.63 -13.58
N ASN A 68 -2.18 1.89 -13.74
CA ASN A 68 -1.24 2.32 -14.77
C ASN A 68 0.22 2.28 -14.31
N ILE A 69 0.48 1.99 -13.03
CA ILE A 69 1.83 1.85 -12.49
C ILE A 69 2.38 0.47 -12.85
N VAL A 70 3.44 0.46 -13.65
CA VAL A 70 4.08 -0.78 -14.14
C VAL A 70 5.38 -1.11 -13.42
N GLU A 71 5.97 -0.15 -12.73
CA GLU A 71 7.23 -0.33 -12.00
C GLU A 71 7.33 0.66 -10.83
N VAL A 72 7.94 0.20 -9.73
CA VAL A 72 8.42 1.07 -8.65
C VAL A 72 9.94 1.12 -8.74
N ARG A 73 10.50 2.32 -8.98
CA ARG A 73 11.93 2.48 -9.27
C ARG A 73 12.83 1.97 -8.14
N ASP A 74 12.47 2.24 -6.89
CA ASP A 74 13.17 1.71 -5.70
C ASP A 74 12.14 1.43 -4.59
N LEU A 75 11.74 0.17 -4.49
CA LEU A 75 10.68 -0.25 -3.58
C LEU A 75 11.07 -0.05 -2.11
N ASP A 76 12.29 -0.42 -1.71
CA ASP A 76 12.78 -0.22 -0.34
C ASP A 76 12.76 1.26 0.07
N SER A 77 13.17 2.16 -0.82
CA SER A 77 13.12 3.61 -0.56
C SER A 77 11.69 4.12 -0.53
N PHE A 78 10.81 3.57 -1.38
CA PHE A 78 9.41 3.93 -1.39
C PHE A 78 8.72 3.54 -0.06
N GLU A 79 8.84 2.28 0.36
CA GLU A 79 8.27 1.82 1.62
C GLU A 79 8.96 2.44 2.83
N GLY A 80 10.27 2.69 2.75
CA GLY A 80 11.09 3.19 3.85
C GLY A 80 11.09 4.72 4.03
N ALA A 81 10.73 5.49 2.99
CA ALA A 81 10.71 6.95 3.05
C ALA A 81 9.32 7.53 2.76
N CYS A 82 8.62 7.03 1.75
CA CYS A 82 7.36 7.60 1.29
C CYS A 82 6.18 7.26 2.19
N LEU A 83 6.03 5.99 2.59
CA LEU A 83 4.95 5.61 3.51
C LEU A 83 5.10 6.28 4.89
N PRO A 84 6.30 6.34 5.51
CA PRO A 84 6.49 7.08 6.76
C PRO A 84 6.27 8.58 6.61
N PHE A 85 6.63 9.17 5.46
CA PHE A 85 6.36 10.58 5.19
C PHE A 85 4.85 10.86 5.20
N ILE A 86 4.05 10.09 4.45
CA ILE A 86 2.59 10.22 4.41
C ILE A 86 1.99 10.06 5.81
N ARG A 87 2.38 9.01 6.53
CA ARG A 87 1.91 8.75 7.90
C ARG A 87 2.36 9.81 8.91
N GLY A 88 3.36 10.61 8.57
CA GLY A 88 3.87 11.71 9.38
C GLY A 88 3.17 13.04 9.12
N LEU A 89 2.34 13.15 8.07
CA LEU A 89 1.62 14.38 7.75
C LEU A 89 0.65 14.76 8.88
N SER A 90 0.65 16.03 9.23
CA SER A 90 -0.32 16.58 10.17
C SER A 90 -1.65 16.89 9.50
N CYS A 91 -2.73 16.97 10.28
CA CYS A 91 -4.05 17.37 9.75
C CYS A 91 -4.06 18.76 9.11
N GLU A 92 -3.15 19.64 9.51
CA GLU A 92 -3.02 20.97 8.93
C GLU A 92 -2.42 20.88 7.51
N GLU A 93 -1.44 20.00 7.30
CA GLU A 93 -0.86 19.69 5.99
C GLU A 93 -1.87 18.97 5.09
N ILE A 94 -2.60 17.97 5.60
CA ILE A 94 -3.64 17.26 4.83
C ILE A 94 -4.74 18.23 4.36
N ASN A 95 -5.11 19.20 5.20
CA ASN A 95 -6.14 20.19 4.89
C ASN A 95 -5.64 21.30 3.95
N ASP A 96 -4.35 21.32 3.63
CA ASP A 96 -3.77 22.34 2.76
C ASP A 96 -4.19 22.09 1.30
N ALA A 97 -4.81 23.09 0.68
CA ALA A 97 -5.24 22.99 -0.72
C ALA A 97 -4.05 22.96 -1.70
N GLU A 98 -2.86 23.33 -1.24
CA GLU A 98 -1.59 23.23 -1.95
C GLU A 98 -0.75 22.05 -1.45
N LEU A 99 -1.36 21.07 -0.76
CA LEU A 99 -0.66 19.86 -0.35
C LEU A 99 -0.01 19.20 -1.55
N SER A 100 1.29 19.42 -1.67
CA SER A 100 2.16 18.75 -2.62
C SER A 100 2.72 17.57 -1.88
N LEU A 101 2.37 16.38 -2.34
CA LEU A 101 3.11 15.19 -1.95
C LEU A 101 4.57 15.34 -2.38
N ASP A 102 5.43 14.60 -1.68
CA ASP A 102 6.85 14.68 -1.99
C ASP A 102 7.08 14.13 -3.41
N PRO A 103 7.58 14.96 -4.36
CA PRO A 103 7.74 14.55 -5.75
C PRO A 103 8.77 13.43 -5.89
N SER A 104 9.61 13.20 -4.88
CA SER A 104 10.52 12.06 -4.87
C SER A 104 9.79 10.73 -4.69
N CYS A 105 8.57 10.73 -4.10
CA CYS A 105 7.73 9.56 -3.91
C CYS A 105 6.87 9.25 -5.11
N GLU A 106 6.21 10.27 -5.67
CA GLU A 106 5.48 10.14 -6.94
C GLU A 106 6.45 9.71 -8.06
N GLY A 107 7.67 10.26 -8.06
CA GLY A 107 8.71 9.90 -9.02
C GLY A 107 9.27 8.47 -8.88
N GLN A 108 8.88 7.70 -7.85
CA GLN A 108 9.18 6.27 -7.79
C GLN A 108 8.16 5.43 -8.58
N LEU A 109 6.92 5.92 -8.74
CA LEU A 109 5.83 5.20 -9.40
C LEU A 109 5.91 5.46 -10.91
N LEU A 110 6.39 4.48 -11.68
CA LEU A 110 6.58 4.60 -13.12
C LEU A 110 5.34 4.08 -13.86
N GLN A 111 4.73 4.95 -14.66
CA GLN A 111 3.60 4.63 -15.52
C GLN A 111 4.06 3.99 -16.84
N GLY A 112 3.23 3.08 -17.39
CA GLY A 112 3.51 2.32 -18.61
C GLY A 112 2.56 2.59 -19.77
#